data_AF-A0A496T8G5-F1
#
_entry.id   AF-A0A496T8G5-F1
#
_cell.length_a   1.000
_cell.length_b   1.000
_cell.length_c   1.000
_cell.angle_alpha   90.00
_cell.angle_beta   90.00
_cell.angle_gamma   90.00
#
_symmetry.space_group_name_H-M   'P 1'
#
loop_
_entity.id
_entity.type
_entity.pdbx_description
1 polymer ?
#
loop_
_entity_poly.entity_id
_entity_poly.type
_entity_poly.pdbx_seq_one_letter_code
_entity_poly.pdbx_strand_id
1 'polypeptide(L)'
;MRFVQLAGMLLFLVANWVFSGERDFARHNEFLFRAFDRHQTITKPLCTLRYQDVVQRIKAIHKKYPMRLQIESVGKSVLGRKLWVMKFGRGKKHIFLWSQIHGNEPTGTAVLLDVFDLLVREKEQLFVTEIWNGATIWAIPMLNPDGAEKREQRNAQGLDIDLDAFDLQTSEGRVLKAVYERFRPCFVFDLCDGDQRHTGENTGQLAALTLKVPAFDSKEDSLQLQAKKVAAIICDVLKRYLDTHIARGHQGSIRRTFADAMQNWGTSAIVIESGSWKRDRDTFIRRMNFIGLLTVFYSIATGEYQTANPEVYDTLPRSGYRSFDLLIQHANIIDGTGIAPFLADIGINFEEISDTFGQWHSVGKIADMGDLTKLAAKDTIDAAYGIVTPGFIAVVPQLTVASVLDTSQIGTFLREGFTTLIGSCLLKGIVTLRQDLQEVWWNGILPNFGLLAEVPDESDQEIFDLALQALLQGAVALQDSSLNPQLYTMTQWFKRLYLSSSVGLDAKWNGDFSTHNVKSMTWKRARKLGLLHRGKVKLGFNADLLIFQRLVSEQHWYEEYDLRYVLVNGHKVVVNGKILPGDYGMVLFPSELFGEEHPY
;
A
#
# COMPACT_ATOMS: atom_id res chain seq x y z
N MET A 1 5.52 11.03 -68.57
CA MET A 1 4.43 11.62 -67.75
C MET A 1 3.58 10.60 -66.98
N ARG A 2 3.18 9.45 -67.55
CA ARG A 2 2.33 8.46 -66.83
C ARG A 2 2.99 7.77 -65.62
N PHE A 3 4.32 7.57 -65.61
CA PHE A 3 5.03 6.94 -64.48
C PHE A 3 5.11 7.84 -63.22
N VAL A 4 5.18 9.17 -63.39
CA VAL A 4 5.27 10.12 -62.27
C VAL A 4 3.91 10.29 -61.58
N GLN A 5 2.81 10.21 -62.33
CA GLN A 5 1.46 10.24 -61.76
C GLN A 5 1.13 8.98 -60.96
N LEU A 6 1.56 7.79 -61.43
CA LEU A 6 1.37 6.52 -60.69
C LEU A 6 2.20 6.48 -59.40
N ALA A 7 3.45 6.96 -59.43
CA ALA A 7 4.29 7.05 -58.23
C ALA A 7 3.73 8.06 -57.21
N GLY A 8 3.22 9.21 -57.68
CA GLY A 8 2.57 10.21 -56.83
C GLY A 8 1.28 9.70 -56.18
N MET A 9 0.47 8.92 -56.91
CA MET A 9 -0.76 8.33 -56.37
C MET A 9 -0.48 7.24 -55.33
N LEU A 10 0.58 6.44 -55.55
CA LEU A 10 1.02 5.42 -54.58
C LEU A 10 1.56 6.08 -53.29
N LEU A 11 2.37 7.14 -53.41
CA LEU A 11 2.86 7.93 -52.27
C LEU A 11 1.72 8.61 -51.50
N PHE A 12 0.70 9.10 -52.20
CA PHE A 12 -0.47 9.74 -51.57
C PHE A 12 -1.40 8.72 -50.87
N LEU A 13 -1.51 7.49 -51.39
CA LEU A 13 -2.25 6.41 -50.77
C LEU A 13 -1.50 5.81 -49.57
N VAL A 14 -0.18 5.65 -49.67
CA VAL A 14 0.67 5.21 -48.54
C VAL A 14 0.70 6.28 -47.45
N ALA A 15 0.83 7.56 -47.80
CA ALA A 15 0.74 8.66 -46.83
C ALA A 15 -0.65 8.72 -46.19
N ASN A 16 -1.75 8.63 -46.94
CA ASN A 16 -3.09 8.59 -46.32
C ASN A 16 -3.31 7.35 -45.46
N TRP A 17 -2.76 6.19 -45.82
CA TRP A 17 -2.85 4.98 -45.00
C TRP A 17 -2.09 5.14 -43.67
N VAL A 18 -0.84 5.63 -43.72
CA VAL A 18 -0.02 5.93 -42.53
C VAL A 18 -0.66 7.03 -41.67
N PHE A 19 -1.15 8.12 -42.27
CA PHE A 19 -1.83 9.21 -41.55
C PHE A 19 -3.26 8.86 -41.09
N SER A 20 -3.89 7.81 -41.63
CA SER A 20 -5.19 7.30 -41.16
C SER A 20 -5.03 6.36 -39.96
N GLY A 21 -3.98 5.54 -39.93
CA GLY A 21 -3.68 4.63 -38.81
C GLY A 21 -3.34 5.38 -37.52
N GLU A 22 -2.55 6.45 -37.59
CA GLU A 22 -2.27 7.30 -36.42
C GLU A 22 -3.52 8.04 -35.90
N ARG A 23 -4.45 8.43 -36.80
CA ARG A 23 -5.69 9.13 -36.43
C ARG A 23 -6.73 8.21 -35.82
N ASP A 24 -6.81 6.95 -36.22
CA ASP A 24 -7.74 6.00 -35.61
C ASP A 24 -7.28 5.57 -34.23
N PHE A 25 -6.01 5.23 -34.03
CA PHE A 25 -5.51 4.80 -32.72
C PHE A 25 -5.68 5.87 -31.63
N ALA A 26 -5.35 7.13 -31.93
CA ALA A 26 -5.53 8.25 -31.00
C ALA A 26 -7.01 8.52 -30.63
N ARG A 27 -7.94 8.33 -31.57
CA ARG A 27 -9.39 8.48 -31.33
C ARG A 27 -9.95 7.38 -30.42
N HIS A 28 -9.49 6.14 -30.59
CA HIS A 28 -9.87 5.04 -29.70
C HIS A 28 -9.46 5.31 -28.26
N ASN A 29 -8.25 5.84 -28.03
CA ASN A 29 -7.74 6.09 -26.67
C ASN A 29 -8.53 7.17 -25.93
N GLU A 30 -8.99 8.21 -26.62
CA GLU A 30 -9.84 9.23 -26.00
C GLU A 30 -11.23 8.67 -25.66
N PHE A 31 -11.80 7.82 -26.54
CA PHE A 31 -13.03 7.10 -26.23
C PHE A 31 -12.85 6.22 -24.99
N LEU A 32 -11.79 5.41 -24.94
CA LEU A 32 -11.51 4.50 -23.82
C LEU A 32 -11.36 5.25 -22.49
N PHE A 33 -10.66 6.39 -22.51
CA PHE A 33 -10.49 7.22 -21.32
C PHE A 33 -11.85 7.67 -20.75
N ARG A 34 -12.78 8.11 -21.60
CA ARG A 34 -14.13 8.54 -21.19
C ARG A 34 -15.05 7.35 -20.89
N ALA A 35 -14.88 6.23 -21.59
CA ALA A 35 -15.70 5.05 -21.42
C ALA A 35 -15.49 4.42 -20.04
N PHE A 36 -14.25 4.44 -19.53
CA PHE A 36 -13.89 3.89 -18.23
C PHE A 36 -14.89 4.25 -17.12
N ASP A 37 -15.27 5.53 -16.99
CA ASP A 37 -16.16 5.99 -15.92
C ASP A 37 -17.54 5.32 -15.95
N ARG A 38 -18.02 4.88 -17.12
CA ARG A 38 -19.30 4.17 -17.30
C ARG A 38 -19.19 2.65 -17.12
N HIS A 39 -17.96 2.14 -17.07
CA HIS A 39 -17.61 0.73 -16.98
C HIS A 39 -16.94 0.37 -15.65
N GLN A 40 -16.87 1.29 -14.68
CA GLN A 40 -16.41 0.97 -13.33
C GLN A 40 -17.39 0.03 -12.64
N THR A 41 -17.07 -1.26 -12.64
CA THR A 41 -17.89 -2.31 -12.05
C THR A 41 -17.74 -2.43 -10.54
N ILE A 42 -16.56 -2.16 -10.00
CA ILE A 42 -16.31 -2.11 -8.56
C ILE A 42 -16.25 -0.65 -8.11
N THR A 43 -17.12 -0.26 -7.18
CA THR A 43 -17.19 1.12 -6.62
C THR A 43 -16.73 1.19 -5.17
N LYS A 44 -16.55 0.04 -4.50
CA LYS A 44 -15.98 -0.03 -3.15
C LYS A 44 -14.46 0.12 -3.21
N PRO A 45 -13.80 0.53 -2.10
CA PRO A 45 -12.33 0.55 -2.01
C PRO A 45 -11.75 -0.82 -2.36
N LEU A 46 -10.73 -0.88 -3.22
CA LEU A 46 -10.26 -2.16 -3.78
C LEU A 46 -9.68 -3.09 -2.70
N CYS A 47 -9.07 -2.54 -1.66
CA CYS A 47 -8.62 -3.31 -0.50
C CYS A 47 -9.76 -4.08 0.20
N THR A 48 -11.02 -3.69 0.01
CA THR A 48 -12.20 -4.38 0.58
C THR A 48 -12.85 -5.38 -0.39
N LEU A 49 -12.29 -5.57 -1.59
CA LEU A 49 -12.83 -6.48 -2.59
C LEU A 49 -12.69 -7.94 -2.13
N ARG A 50 -13.82 -8.65 -2.02
CA ARG A 50 -13.88 -10.05 -1.59
C ARG A 50 -14.29 -10.98 -2.73
N TYR A 51 -14.09 -12.29 -2.55
CA TYR A 51 -14.41 -13.30 -3.56
C TYR A 51 -15.87 -13.23 -4.00
N GLN A 52 -16.78 -13.03 -3.06
CA GLN A 52 -18.20 -12.98 -3.35
C GLN A 52 -18.59 -11.81 -4.26
N ASP A 53 -17.93 -10.65 -4.11
CA ASP A 53 -18.16 -9.48 -4.96
C ASP A 53 -17.81 -9.78 -6.42
N VAL A 54 -16.65 -10.42 -6.62
CA VAL A 54 -16.15 -10.81 -7.94
C VAL A 54 -17.08 -11.82 -8.59
N VAL A 55 -17.47 -12.87 -7.86
CA VAL A 55 -18.40 -13.89 -8.37
C VAL A 55 -19.76 -13.30 -8.73
N GLN A 56 -20.30 -12.41 -7.89
CA GLN A 56 -21.56 -11.72 -8.17
C GLN A 56 -21.45 -10.88 -9.44
N ARG A 57 -20.37 -10.12 -9.60
CA ARG A 57 -20.16 -9.27 -10.78
C ARG A 57 -20.01 -10.09 -12.06
N ILE A 58 -19.18 -11.14 -12.07
CA ILE A 58 -19.01 -12.04 -13.22
C ILE A 58 -20.35 -12.65 -13.65
N LYS A 59 -21.11 -13.18 -12.68
CA LYS A 59 -22.42 -13.77 -12.96
C LYS A 59 -23.43 -12.73 -13.47
N ALA A 60 -23.39 -11.51 -12.95
CA ALA A 60 -24.27 -10.44 -13.41
C ALA A 60 -23.98 -10.05 -14.87
N ILE A 61 -22.71 -9.89 -15.25
CA ILE A 61 -22.31 -9.59 -16.64
C ILE A 61 -22.71 -10.75 -17.56
N HIS A 62 -22.41 -12.00 -17.18
CA HIS A 62 -22.78 -13.18 -17.96
C HIS A 62 -24.30 -13.30 -18.14
N LYS A 63 -25.09 -13.13 -17.08
CA LYS A 63 -26.56 -13.19 -17.14
C LYS A 63 -27.12 -12.16 -18.13
N LYS A 64 -26.53 -10.98 -18.20
CA LYS A 64 -26.97 -9.90 -19.10
C LYS A 64 -26.48 -10.09 -20.54
N TYR A 65 -25.30 -10.69 -20.73
CA TYR A 65 -24.66 -10.87 -22.04
C TYR A 65 -24.16 -12.30 -22.28
N PRO A 66 -25.01 -13.34 -22.18
CA PRO A 66 -24.57 -14.74 -22.16
C PRO A 66 -23.93 -15.22 -23.47
N MET A 67 -24.27 -14.58 -24.59
CA MET A 67 -23.70 -14.87 -25.91
C MET A 67 -22.33 -14.22 -26.14
N ARG A 68 -21.98 -13.18 -25.38
CA ARG A 68 -20.71 -12.45 -25.53
C ARG A 68 -19.71 -12.76 -24.43
N LEU A 69 -20.20 -13.07 -23.23
CA LEU A 69 -19.37 -13.52 -22.11
C LEU A 69 -19.75 -14.93 -21.72
N GLN A 70 -18.84 -15.87 -21.91
CA GLN A 70 -18.98 -17.20 -21.31
C GLN A 70 -18.20 -17.26 -20.00
N ILE A 71 -18.72 -18.00 -19.03
CA ILE A 71 -18.04 -18.21 -17.75
C ILE A 71 -17.96 -19.70 -17.44
N GLU A 72 -16.83 -20.15 -16.93
CA GLU A 72 -16.59 -21.54 -16.57
C GLU A 72 -15.89 -21.63 -15.22
N SER A 73 -16.28 -22.58 -14.38
CA SER A 73 -15.50 -22.94 -13.19
C SER A 73 -14.44 -23.97 -13.60
N VAL A 74 -13.18 -23.60 -13.48
CA VAL A 74 -12.03 -24.39 -13.99
C VAL A 74 -11.29 -25.17 -12.90
N GLY A 75 -11.71 -25.02 -11.64
CA GLY A 75 -11.10 -25.68 -10.50
C GLY A 75 -11.54 -25.05 -9.20
N LYS A 76 -10.82 -25.36 -8.12
CA LYS A 76 -11.05 -24.81 -6.79
C LYS A 76 -9.73 -24.42 -6.11
N SER A 77 -9.81 -23.44 -5.22
CA SER A 77 -8.75 -23.11 -4.26
C SER A 77 -8.62 -24.18 -3.17
N VAL A 78 -7.64 -24.02 -2.30
CA VAL A 78 -7.37 -24.92 -1.16
C VAL A 78 -8.61 -25.05 -0.26
N LEU A 79 -9.28 -23.94 0.04
CA LEU A 79 -10.50 -23.90 0.86
C LEU A 79 -11.78 -24.16 0.06
N GLY A 80 -11.65 -24.65 -1.18
CA GLY A 80 -12.78 -25.11 -1.99
C GLY A 80 -13.55 -24.03 -2.74
N ARG A 81 -13.06 -22.78 -2.78
CA ARG A 81 -13.69 -21.69 -3.55
C ARG A 81 -13.48 -21.94 -5.04
N LYS A 82 -14.52 -21.77 -5.85
CA LYS A 82 -14.45 -22.01 -7.30
C LYS A 82 -13.59 -20.96 -7.98
N LEU A 83 -12.66 -21.40 -8.83
CA LEU A 83 -11.90 -20.52 -9.72
C LEU A 83 -12.67 -20.36 -11.03
N TRP A 84 -12.91 -19.12 -11.44
CA TRP A 84 -13.72 -18.78 -12.61
C TRP A 84 -12.86 -18.25 -13.75
N VAL A 85 -13.16 -18.68 -14.97
CA VAL A 85 -12.63 -18.10 -16.21
C VAL A 85 -13.74 -17.35 -16.92
N MET A 86 -13.45 -16.12 -17.34
CA MET A 86 -14.25 -15.33 -18.27
C MET A 86 -13.71 -15.50 -19.70
N LYS A 87 -14.59 -15.70 -20.68
CA LYS A 87 -14.22 -15.90 -22.09
C LYS A 87 -14.93 -14.93 -23.01
N PHE A 88 -14.19 -14.32 -23.92
CA PHE A 88 -14.69 -13.37 -24.92
C PHE A 88 -14.04 -13.61 -26.29
N GLY A 89 -14.78 -13.40 -27.37
CA GLY A 89 -14.27 -13.50 -28.74
C GLY A 89 -14.31 -14.91 -29.34
N ARG A 90 -13.98 -14.99 -30.64
CA ARG A 90 -14.01 -16.21 -31.46
C ARG A 90 -12.83 -16.31 -32.44
N GLY A 91 -11.86 -15.41 -32.32
CA GLY A 91 -10.74 -15.33 -33.24
C GLY A 91 -9.62 -16.31 -32.93
N LYS A 92 -8.69 -16.46 -33.87
CA LYS A 92 -7.61 -17.46 -33.81
C LYS A 92 -6.44 -17.07 -32.91
N LYS A 93 -6.34 -15.79 -32.52
CA LYS A 93 -5.30 -15.31 -31.60
C LYS A 93 -5.76 -15.53 -30.16
N HIS A 94 -5.09 -16.41 -29.43
CA HIS A 94 -5.48 -16.78 -28.08
C HIS A 94 -4.70 -15.93 -27.06
N ILE A 95 -5.42 -15.15 -26.25
CA ILE A 95 -4.84 -14.27 -25.22
C ILE A 95 -5.31 -14.75 -23.85
N PHE A 96 -4.37 -15.03 -22.95
CA PHE A 96 -4.69 -15.49 -21.60
C PHE A 96 -4.23 -14.50 -20.54
N LEU A 97 -5.07 -14.20 -19.57
CA LEU A 97 -4.73 -13.30 -18.47
C LEU A 97 -5.11 -13.93 -17.13
N TRP A 98 -4.38 -13.57 -16.10
CA TRP A 98 -4.82 -13.79 -14.72
C TRP A 98 -4.50 -12.57 -13.87
N SER A 99 -5.18 -12.46 -12.73
CA SER A 99 -4.87 -11.47 -11.71
C SER A 99 -5.00 -12.07 -10.32
N GLN A 100 -4.44 -11.35 -9.34
CA GLN A 100 -4.55 -11.67 -7.93
C GLN A 100 -4.07 -13.10 -7.64
N ILE A 101 -2.92 -13.46 -8.23
CA ILE A 101 -2.12 -14.63 -7.83
C ILE A 101 -1.65 -14.47 -6.39
N HIS A 102 -1.33 -13.23 -6.03
CA HIS A 102 -1.25 -12.76 -4.66
C HIS A 102 -2.60 -12.21 -4.19
N GLY A 103 -3.09 -12.68 -3.04
CA GLY A 103 -4.44 -12.35 -2.56
C GLY A 103 -4.63 -10.88 -2.19
N ASN A 104 -3.56 -10.17 -1.82
CA ASN A 104 -3.57 -8.77 -1.43
C ASN A 104 -3.47 -7.77 -2.60
N GLU A 105 -3.56 -8.23 -3.86
CA GLU A 105 -3.37 -7.41 -5.06
C GLU A 105 -4.65 -7.29 -5.92
N PRO A 106 -5.67 -6.55 -5.45
CA PRO A 106 -7.01 -6.54 -6.07
C PRO A 106 -7.12 -5.71 -7.35
N THR A 107 -6.10 -4.92 -7.73
CA THR A 107 -6.21 -3.95 -8.83
C THR A 107 -6.49 -4.65 -10.17
N GLY A 108 -5.72 -5.69 -10.52
CA GLY A 108 -5.91 -6.44 -11.77
C GLY A 108 -7.30 -7.07 -11.88
N THR A 109 -7.83 -7.57 -10.77
CA THR A 109 -9.19 -8.14 -10.68
C THR A 109 -10.25 -7.12 -11.07
N ALA A 110 -10.18 -5.91 -10.49
CA ALA A 110 -11.12 -4.84 -10.80
C ALA A 110 -11.00 -4.39 -12.27
N VAL A 111 -9.77 -4.28 -12.79
CA VAL A 111 -9.53 -3.94 -14.21
C VAL A 111 -10.18 -4.98 -15.13
N LEU A 112 -9.97 -6.27 -14.89
CA LEU A 112 -10.53 -7.32 -15.74
C LEU A 112 -12.06 -7.28 -15.77
N LEU A 113 -12.71 -7.02 -14.64
CA LEU A 113 -14.18 -6.88 -14.61
C LEU A 113 -14.66 -5.70 -15.46
N ASP A 114 -13.96 -4.57 -15.42
CA ASP A 114 -14.30 -3.39 -16.23
C ASP A 114 -14.05 -3.60 -17.72
N VAL A 115 -12.90 -4.18 -18.07
CA VAL A 115 -12.52 -4.47 -19.46
C VAL A 115 -13.56 -5.41 -20.08
N PHE A 116 -13.95 -6.48 -19.38
CA PHE A 116 -14.97 -7.39 -19.87
C PHE A 116 -16.37 -6.75 -19.91
N ASP A 117 -16.71 -5.85 -18.98
CA ASP A 117 -17.95 -5.06 -19.06
C ASP A 117 -17.99 -4.17 -20.31
N LEU A 118 -16.89 -3.51 -20.67
CA LEU A 118 -16.81 -2.74 -21.92
C LEU A 118 -16.97 -3.66 -23.14
N LEU A 119 -16.19 -4.74 -23.22
CA LEU A 119 -16.16 -5.63 -24.39
C LEU A 119 -17.55 -6.22 -24.71
N VAL A 120 -18.37 -6.49 -23.69
CA VAL A 120 -19.70 -7.04 -23.89
C VAL A 120 -20.76 -5.98 -24.18
N ARG A 121 -20.63 -4.77 -23.63
CA ARG A 121 -21.62 -3.67 -23.77
C ARG A 121 -21.44 -2.87 -25.04
N GLU A 122 -20.20 -2.52 -25.37
CA GLU A 122 -19.85 -1.62 -26.47
C GLU A 122 -19.70 -2.37 -27.80
N LYS A 123 -20.63 -3.30 -28.09
CA LYS A 123 -20.57 -4.22 -29.24
C LYS A 123 -20.55 -3.53 -30.61
N GLU A 124 -21.02 -2.29 -30.68
CA GLU A 124 -21.15 -1.49 -31.90
C GLU A 124 -19.85 -0.73 -32.23
N GLN A 125 -18.91 -0.66 -31.27
CA GLN A 125 -17.61 -0.06 -31.51
C GLN A 125 -16.78 -0.97 -32.42
N LEU A 126 -16.15 -0.38 -33.44
CA LEU A 126 -15.38 -1.13 -34.44
C LEU A 126 -14.26 -1.93 -33.78
N PHE A 127 -13.47 -1.32 -32.89
CA PHE A 127 -12.37 -2.03 -32.20
C PHE A 127 -12.83 -3.24 -31.39
N VAL A 128 -14.02 -3.18 -30.78
CA VAL A 128 -14.60 -4.33 -30.03
C VAL A 128 -14.97 -5.46 -30.99
N THR A 129 -15.45 -5.12 -32.19
CA THR A 129 -15.77 -6.09 -33.24
C THR A 129 -14.50 -6.73 -33.82
N GLU A 130 -13.44 -5.95 -34.02
CA GLU A 130 -12.12 -6.45 -34.44
C GLU A 130 -11.53 -7.40 -33.38
N ILE A 131 -11.57 -7.03 -32.10
CA ILE A 131 -11.15 -7.92 -31.01
C ILE A 131 -11.97 -9.22 -31.02
N TRP A 132 -13.29 -9.12 -31.13
CA TRP A 132 -14.19 -10.28 -31.12
C TRP A 132 -13.87 -11.27 -32.26
N ASN A 133 -13.55 -10.77 -33.46
CA ASN A 133 -13.30 -11.61 -34.63
C ASN A 133 -11.83 -12.07 -34.74
N GLY A 134 -10.88 -11.27 -34.28
CA GLY A 134 -9.44 -11.54 -34.39
C GLY A 134 -8.87 -12.34 -33.23
N ALA A 135 -9.40 -12.16 -32.01
CA ALA A 135 -8.92 -12.81 -30.80
C ALA A 135 -9.98 -13.64 -30.05
N THR A 136 -9.49 -14.60 -29.27
CA THR A 136 -10.21 -15.27 -28.19
C THR A 136 -9.46 -14.97 -26.91
N ILE A 137 -10.14 -14.44 -25.91
CA ILE A 137 -9.55 -13.94 -24.65
C ILE A 137 -10.11 -14.73 -23.49
N TRP A 138 -9.24 -15.35 -22.71
CA TRP A 138 -9.58 -16.01 -21.44
C TRP A 138 -8.95 -15.25 -20.29
N ALA A 139 -9.70 -15.01 -19.22
CA ALA A 139 -9.18 -14.33 -18.03
C ALA A 139 -9.63 -15.04 -16.75
N ILE A 140 -8.68 -15.28 -15.82
CA ILE A 140 -8.98 -15.64 -14.43
C ILE A 140 -8.91 -14.35 -13.60
N PRO A 141 -10.04 -13.73 -13.24
CA PRO A 141 -10.03 -12.46 -12.52
C PRO A 141 -9.60 -12.59 -11.06
N MET A 142 -9.62 -13.77 -10.44
CA MET A 142 -9.14 -13.94 -9.07
C MET A 142 -8.61 -15.35 -8.91
N LEU A 143 -7.29 -15.49 -8.97
CA LEU A 143 -6.63 -16.80 -8.90
C LEU A 143 -6.46 -17.30 -7.46
N ASN A 144 -6.16 -16.40 -6.51
CA ASN A 144 -6.02 -16.71 -5.09
C ASN A 144 -7.17 -16.13 -4.24
N PRO A 145 -8.38 -16.71 -4.32
CA PRO A 145 -9.53 -16.21 -3.55
C PRO A 145 -9.38 -16.45 -2.05
N ASP A 146 -8.54 -17.40 -1.62
CA ASP A 146 -8.34 -17.69 -0.19
C ASP A 146 -7.48 -16.61 0.48
N GLY A 147 -6.38 -16.21 -0.16
CA GLY A 147 -5.57 -15.06 0.27
C GLY A 147 -6.37 -13.75 0.18
N ALA A 148 -7.21 -13.57 -0.84
CA ALA A 148 -8.04 -12.38 -1.01
C ALA A 148 -9.02 -12.12 0.15
N GLU A 149 -9.60 -13.17 0.74
CA GLU A 149 -10.47 -13.05 1.92
C GLU A 149 -9.72 -12.51 3.15
N LYS A 150 -8.41 -12.79 3.23
CA LYS A 150 -7.55 -12.38 4.35
C LYS A 150 -6.65 -11.17 4.04
N ARG A 151 -6.60 -10.72 2.78
CA ARG A 151 -5.63 -9.73 2.27
C ARG A 151 -4.19 -10.20 2.46
N GLU A 152 -3.95 -11.47 2.22
CA GLU A 152 -2.63 -12.08 2.31
C GLU A 152 -2.08 -12.34 0.91
N GLN A 153 -0.78 -12.16 0.73
CA GLN A 153 -0.09 -12.49 -0.52
C GLN A 153 -0.22 -14.00 -0.81
N ARG A 154 0.02 -14.83 0.20
CA ARG A 154 0.07 -16.30 0.07
C ARG A 154 -1.34 -16.92 0.05
N ASN A 155 -1.43 -18.16 -0.44
CA ASN A 155 -2.68 -18.93 -0.39
C ASN A 155 -2.91 -19.51 1.02
N ALA A 156 -4.00 -20.27 1.21
CA ALA A 156 -4.32 -20.87 2.51
C ALA A 156 -3.29 -21.89 3.04
N GLN A 157 -2.37 -22.39 2.19
CA GLN A 157 -1.26 -23.27 2.60
C GLN A 157 -0.04 -22.47 3.08
N GLY A 158 -0.07 -21.13 2.99
CA GLY A 158 1.10 -20.29 3.24
C GLY A 158 2.14 -20.35 2.12
N LEU A 159 1.75 -20.80 0.92
CA LEU A 159 2.61 -20.83 -0.26
C LEU A 159 2.36 -19.61 -1.13
N ASP A 160 3.44 -19.09 -1.72
CA ASP A 160 3.37 -18.13 -2.81
C ASP A 160 3.07 -18.90 -4.09
N ILE A 161 1.90 -18.66 -4.68
CA ILE A 161 1.45 -19.38 -5.89
C ILE A 161 2.34 -19.00 -7.08
N ASP A 162 2.78 -17.74 -7.19
CA ASP A 162 3.55 -17.31 -8.36
C ASP A 162 4.88 -18.06 -8.42
N LEU A 163 5.53 -18.26 -7.26
CA LEU A 163 6.80 -18.98 -7.15
C LEU A 163 6.70 -20.51 -7.24
N ASP A 164 5.51 -21.07 -7.50
CA ASP A 164 5.23 -22.51 -7.53
C ASP A 164 5.03 -23.06 -8.96
N ALA A 165 5.44 -22.32 -10.00
CA ALA A 165 5.22 -22.71 -11.39
C ALA A 165 5.96 -24.00 -11.83
N PHE A 166 6.98 -24.41 -11.08
CA PHE A 166 7.75 -25.63 -11.35
C PHE A 166 7.19 -26.86 -10.62
N ASP A 167 7.01 -26.77 -9.30
CA ASP A 167 6.58 -27.90 -8.47
C ASP A 167 5.06 -28.11 -8.50
N LEU A 168 4.28 -27.07 -8.80
CA LEU A 168 2.82 -27.08 -8.92
C LEU A 168 2.14 -27.73 -7.70
N GLN A 169 2.59 -27.41 -6.49
CA GLN A 169 2.02 -27.92 -5.23
C GLN A 169 0.68 -27.28 -4.90
N THR A 170 0.54 -26.00 -5.22
CA THR A 170 -0.68 -25.21 -4.98
C THR A 170 -1.83 -25.72 -5.86
N SER A 171 -3.05 -25.70 -5.30
CA SER A 171 -4.25 -26.06 -6.07
C SER A 171 -4.50 -25.05 -7.21
N GLU A 172 -4.25 -23.77 -6.91
CA GLU A 172 -4.41 -22.64 -7.80
C GLU A 172 -3.41 -22.69 -8.96
N GLY A 173 -2.13 -22.97 -8.67
CA GLY A 173 -1.09 -23.12 -9.69
C GLY A 173 -1.35 -24.27 -10.65
N ARG A 174 -1.83 -25.43 -10.15
CA ARG A 174 -2.26 -26.55 -11.01
C ARG A 174 -3.43 -26.19 -11.92
N VAL A 175 -4.40 -25.43 -11.40
CA VAL A 175 -5.52 -24.94 -12.22
C VAL A 175 -5.03 -23.96 -13.29
N LEU A 176 -4.17 -23.01 -12.93
CA LEU A 176 -3.58 -22.06 -13.87
C LEU A 176 -2.84 -22.78 -15.00
N LYS A 177 -2.00 -23.77 -14.67
CA LYS A 177 -1.30 -24.61 -15.64
C LYS A 177 -2.26 -25.37 -16.56
N ALA A 178 -3.27 -26.04 -16.00
CA ALA A 178 -4.24 -26.81 -16.78
C ALA A 178 -5.04 -25.93 -17.76
N VAL A 179 -5.40 -24.72 -17.34
CA VAL A 179 -6.07 -23.73 -18.21
C VAL A 179 -5.13 -23.30 -19.34
N TYR A 180 -3.87 -22.99 -19.03
CA TYR A 180 -2.85 -22.64 -20.03
C TYR A 180 -2.68 -23.77 -21.07
N GLU A 181 -2.52 -25.01 -20.64
CA GLU A 181 -2.33 -26.16 -21.54
C GLU A 181 -3.57 -26.44 -22.41
N ARG A 182 -4.76 -26.27 -21.84
CA ARG A 182 -6.03 -26.41 -22.59
C ARG A 182 -6.19 -25.32 -23.64
N PHE A 183 -5.80 -24.09 -23.33
CA PHE A 183 -6.08 -22.93 -24.16
C PHE A 183 -4.98 -22.63 -25.19
N ARG A 184 -3.73 -22.97 -24.88
CA ARG A 184 -2.52 -22.74 -25.70
C ARG A 184 -2.43 -21.31 -26.24
N PRO A 185 -2.29 -20.31 -25.35
CA PRO A 185 -2.26 -18.90 -25.74
C PRO A 185 -1.00 -18.52 -26.51
N CYS A 186 -1.12 -17.56 -27.43
CA CYS A 186 0.04 -16.92 -28.06
C CYS A 186 0.59 -15.75 -27.24
N PHE A 187 -0.24 -15.17 -26.36
CA PHE A 187 0.19 -14.16 -25.37
C PHE A 187 -0.41 -14.45 -24.00
N VAL A 188 0.40 -14.28 -22.96
CA VAL A 188 -0.07 -14.26 -21.57
C VAL A 188 0.21 -12.93 -20.88
N PHE A 189 -0.71 -12.54 -19.99
CA PHE A 189 -0.55 -11.36 -19.14
C PHE A 189 -0.78 -11.71 -17.67
N ASP A 190 0.21 -11.38 -16.85
CA ASP A 190 0.10 -11.40 -15.40
C ASP A 190 -0.21 -9.99 -14.88
N LEU A 191 -1.32 -9.83 -14.17
CA LEU A 191 -1.76 -8.54 -13.63
C LEU A 191 -1.62 -8.55 -12.11
N CYS A 192 -0.60 -7.87 -11.61
CA CYS A 192 -0.25 -7.81 -10.19
C CYS A 192 -0.19 -6.36 -9.70
N ASP A 193 -0.11 -6.18 -8.39
CA ASP A 193 0.24 -4.89 -7.77
C ASP A 193 1.75 -4.88 -7.48
N GLY A 194 2.44 -3.83 -7.94
CA GLY A 194 3.87 -3.66 -7.67
C GLY A 194 4.12 -3.07 -6.29
N ASP A 195 5.38 -3.04 -5.86
CA ASP A 195 5.73 -2.29 -4.65
C ASP A 195 5.39 -0.81 -4.87
N GLN A 196 4.61 -0.27 -3.94
CA GLN A 196 4.08 1.08 -4.00
C GLN A 196 5.17 2.16 -3.82
N ARG A 197 6.42 1.78 -3.57
CA ARG A 197 7.59 2.65 -3.44
C ARG A 197 8.59 2.48 -4.59
N HIS A 198 8.27 1.71 -5.63
CA HIS A 198 9.11 1.67 -6.83
C HIS A 198 9.09 3.01 -7.57
N THR A 199 10.25 3.39 -8.09
CA THR A 199 10.47 4.56 -8.94
C THR A 199 11.08 4.15 -10.26
N GLY A 200 10.91 4.99 -11.28
CA GLY A 200 11.79 4.95 -12.44
C GLY A 200 13.19 5.42 -12.06
N GLU A 201 14.22 4.65 -12.39
CA GLU A 201 15.60 5.03 -12.17
C GLU A 201 15.88 6.42 -12.77
N ASN A 202 16.45 7.31 -11.95
CA ASN A 202 16.81 8.68 -12.31
C ASN A 202 15.64 9.60 -12.72
N THR A 203 14.38 9.21 -12.51
CA THR A 203 13.22 10.09 -12.77
C THR A 203 12.82 10.92 -11.55
N GLY A 204 13.12 10.44 -10.33
CA GLY A 204 12.60 11.03 -9.10
C GLY A 204 11.07 10.94 -8.99
N GLN A 205 10.44 10.07 -9.78
CA GLN A 205 9.00 9.85 -9.80
C GLN A 205 8.65 8.40 -9.45
N LEU A 206 7.52 8.23 -8.76
CA LEU A 206 6.94 6.91 -8.51
C LEU A 206 6.58 6.23 -9.82
N ALA A 207 6.78 4.92 -9.90
CA ALA A 207 6.30 4.12 -11.00
C ALA A 207 4.79 3.89 -10.80
N ALA A 208 3.98 4.45 -11.69
CA ALA A 208 2.55 4.18 -11.78
C ALA A 208 2.30 2.80 -12.39
N LEU A 209 3.15 2.41 -13.34
CA LEU A 209 3.09 1.14 -14.04
C LEU A 209 4.50 0.59 -14.22
N THR A 210 4.71 -0.66 -13.86
CA THR A 210 5.96 -1.37 -14.17
C THR A 210 5.68 -2.50 -15.14
N LEU A 211 6.40 -2.52 -16.26
CA LEU A 211 6.28 -3.57 -17.28
C LEU A 211 7.47 -4.52 -17.21
N LYS A 212 7.20 -5.82 -17.08
CA LYS A 212 8.23 -6.86 -17.18
C LYS A 212 7.95 -7.76 -18.38
N VAL A 213 8.99 -7.98 -19.16
CA VAL A 213 9.03 -9.01 -20.18
C VAL A 213 10.06 -10.04 -19.70
N PRO A 214 9.65 -11.27 -19.36
CA PRO A 214 10.55 -12.31 -18.89
C PRO A 214 11.77 -12.52 -19.80
N ALA A 215 12.90 -12.83 -19.18
CA ALA A 215 14.10 -13.22 -19.91
C ALA A 215 13.94 -14.66 -20.42
N PHE A 216 14.44 -14.92 -21.62
CA PHE A 216 14.40 -16.26 -22.22
C PHE A 216 15.83 -16.80 -22.33
N ASP A 217 16.10 -17.95 -21.71
CA ASP A 217 17.45 -18.52 -21.64
C ASP A 217 17.95 -19.09 -22.97
N SER A 218 17.06 -19.34 -23.94
CA SER A 218 17.42 -19.89 -25.25
C SER A 218 17.50 -18.80 -26.32
N LYS A 219 18.29 -19.05 -27.39
CA LYS A 219 18.58 -18.11 -28.49
C LYS A 219 17.35 -17.68 -29.32
N GLU A 220 16.15 -18.11 -28.99
CA GLU A 220 14.92 -17.73 -29.70
C GLU A 220 14.41 -16.36 -29.20
N ASP A 221 15.05 -15.31 -29.70
CA ASP A 221 14.74 -13.89 -29.43
C ASP A 221 13.29 -13.50 -29.83
N SER A 222 12.60 -14.33 -30.63
CA SER A 222 11.32 -13.95 -31.24
C SER A 222 10.14 -13.82 -30.27
N LEU A 223 10.03 -14.66 -29.23
CA LEU A 223 8.95 -14.57 -28.23
C LEU A 223 9.13 -13.34 -27.34
N GLN A 224 10.36 -13.14 -26.86
CA GLN A 224 10.71 -11.96 -26.07
C GLN A 224 10.51 -10.68 -26.89
N LEU A 225 10.95 -10.67 -28.15
CA LEU A 225 10.73 -9.55 -29.07
C LEU A 225 9.25 -9.24 -29.26
N GLN A 226 8.39 -10.25 -29.42
CA GLN A 226 6.95 -10.05 -29.52
C GLN A 226 6.36 -9.44 -28.23
N ALA A 227 6.76 -9.94 -27.07
CA ALA A 227 6.34 -9.39 -25.78
C ALA A 227 6.81 -7.93 -25.60
N LYS A 228 8.06 -7.62 -25.98
CA LYS A 228 8.60 -6.24 -25.98
C LYS A 228 7.79 -5.31 -26.89
N LYS A 229 7.39 -5.77 -28.07
CA LYS A 229 6.55 -5.00 -29.00
C LYS A 229 5.17 -4.69 -28.42
N VAL A 230 4.55 -5.66 -27.76
CA VAL A 230 3.28 -5.45 -27.04
C VAL A 230 3.47 -4.48 -25.87
N ALA A 231 4.54 -4.63 -25.09
CA ALA A 231 4.87 -3.71 -24.00
C ALA A 231 5.12 -2.29 -24.51
N ALA A 232 5.79 -2.13 -25.65
CA ALA A 232 6.01 -0.84 -26.31
C ALA A 232 4.69 -0.14 -26.66
N ILE A 233 3.69 -0.88 -27.15
CA ILE A 233 2.35 -0.33 -27.41
C ILE A 233 1.69 0.21 -26.14
N ILE A 234 1.81 -0.50 -25.01
CA ILE A 234 1.33 -0.02 -23.71
C ILE A 234 2.04 1.28 -23.34
N CYS A 235 3.35 1.36 -23.55
CA CYS A 235 4.13 2.57 -23.28
C CYS A 235 3.66 3.74 -24.13
N ASP A 236 3.58 3.56 -25.44
CA ASP A 236 3.22 4.61 -26.38
C ASP A 236 1.82 5.17 -26.09
N VAL A 237 0.86 4.29 -25.80
CA VAL A 237 -0.52 4.72 -25.51
C VAL A 237 -0.63 5.44 -24.16
N LEU A 238 0.11 4.98 -23.15
CA LEU A 238 0.02 5.53 -21.80
C LEU A 238 0.97 6.70 -21.54
N LYS A 239 1.98 6.93 -22.40
CA LYS A 239 2.96 8.01 -22.23
C LYS A 239 2.31 9.38 -22.07
N ARG A 240 1.19 9.64 -22.77
CA ARG A 240 0.44 10.91 -22.63
C ARG A 240 -0.22 11.13 -21.26
N TYR A 241 -0.38 10.07 -20.47
CA TYR A 241 -1.04 10.10 -19.15
C TYR A 241 -0.03 9.87 -18.01
N LEU A 242 0.98 9.04 -18.25
CA LEU A 242 1.95 8.62 -17.24
C LEU A 242 3.32 9.27 -17.41
N ASP A 243 3.65 9.79 -18.59
CA ASP A 243 4.94 10.40 -18.89
C ASP A 243 6.13 9.56 -18.36
N THR A 244 6.85 10.06 -17.37
CA THR A 244 8.02 9.41 -16.73
C THR A 244 7.67 8.41 -15.61
N HIS A 245 6.39 8.08 -15.42
CA HIS A 245 5.89 7.15 -14.39
C HIS A 245 5.72 5.71 -14.89
N ILE A 246 6.22 5.38 -16.10
CA ILE A 246 6.31 3.99 -16.58
C ILE A 246 7.74 3.51 -16.38
N ALA A 247 7.90 2.38 -15.69
CA ALA A 247 9.18 1.76 -15.43
C ALA A 247 9.26 0.37 -16.09
N ARG A 248 10.49 -0.06 -16.39
CA ARG A 248 10.79 -1.44 -16.76
C ARG A 248 11.24 -2.22 -15.53
N GLY A 249 10.56 -3.31 -15.23
CA GLY A 249 10.89 -4.11 -14.07
C GLY A 249 12.25 -4.82 -14.18
N HIS A 250 12.80 -5.23 -13.04
CA HIS A 250 14.13 -5.86 -12.98
C HIS A 250 14.18 -7.14 -13.82
N GLN A 251 15.21 -7.23 -14.68
CA GLN A 251 15.49 -8.39 -15.54
C GLN A 251 16.32 -9.42 -14.75
N GLY A 252 15.69 -10.02 -13.74
CA GLY A 252 16.21 -11.19 -13.05
C GLY A 252 15.26 -12.35 -13.31
N SER A 253 15.73 -13.42 -13.95
CA SER A 253 14.93 -14.64 -14.11
C SER A 253 14.73 -15.27 -12.73
N ILE A 254 13.63 -14.92 -12.06
CA ILE A 254 13.12 -15.76 -10.99
C ILE A 254 12.48 -16.94 -11.72
N ARG A 255 13.29 -17.95 -12.08
CA ARG A 255 12.91 -19.15 -12.87
C ARG A 255 11.72 -19.96 -12.33
N ARG A 256 11.05 -19.46 -11.30
CA ARG A 256 9.95 -20.07 -10.57
C ARG A 256 8.62 -19.33 -10.75
N THR A 257 8.57 -18.13 -11.33
CA THR A 257 7.30 -17.40 -11.58
C THR A 257 6.49 -18.06 -12.71
N PHE A 258 5.16 -17.88 -12.71
CA PHE A 258 4.33 -18.40 -13.81
C PHE A 258 4.57 -17.69 -15.14
N ALA A 259 4.82 -16.39 -15.14
CA ALA A 259 5.15 -15.65 -16.36
C ALA A 259 6.47 -16.13 -16.99
N ASP A 260 7.53 -16.29 -16.20
CA ASP A 260 8.80 -16.87 -16.66
C ASP A 260 8.61 -18.30 -17.18
N ALA A 261 7.86 -19.13 -16.45
CA ALA A 261 7.61 -20.51 -16.83
C ALA A 261 6.80 -20.63 -18.13
N MET A 262 5.74 -19.84 -18.30
CA MET A 262 4.95 -19.81 -19.53
C MET A 262 5.74 -19.31 -20.75
N GLN A 263 6.68 -18.39 -20.54
CA GLN A 263 7.60 -18.02 -21.61
C GLN A 263 8.50 -19.18 -22.02
N ASN A 264 9.04 -19.90 -21.05
CA ASN A 264 9.79 -21.15 -21.27
C ASN A 264 8.93 -22.28 -21.89
N TRP A 265 7.62 -22.24 -21.75
CA TRP A 265 6.69 -23.17 -22.39
C TRP A 265 6.26 -22.73 -23.80
N GLY A 266 6.81 -21.64 -24.34
CA GLY A 266 6.64 -21.23 -25.73
C GLY A 266 5.59 -20.13 -25.98
N THR A 267 5.26 -19.31 -24.98
CA THR A 267 4.30 -18.20 -25.11
C THR A 267 4.93 -16.85 -24.79
N SER A 268 4.60 -15.80 -25.54
CA SER A 268 5.03 -14.44 -25.21
C SER A 268 4.36 -13.95 -23.92
N ALA A 269 5.13 -13.63 -22.89
CA ALA A 269 4.60 -13.22 -21.57
C ALA A 269 4.89 -11.75 -21.26
N ILE A 270 3.92 -11.07 -20.67
CA ILE A 270 4.07 -9.70 -20.14
C ILE A 270 3.49 -9.67 -18.72
N VAL A 271 4.26 -9.13 -17.76
CA VAL A 271 3.74 -8.80 -16.44
C VAL A 271 3.48 -7.30 -16.38
N ILE A 272 2.30 -6.93 -15.91
CA ILE A 272 1.88 -5.54 -15.72
C ILE A 272 1.68 -5.32 -14.21
N GLU A 273 2.60 -4.60 -13.59
CA GLU A 273 2.52 -4.29 -12.17
C GLU A 273 1.92 -2.90 -11.96
N SER A 274 0.81 -2.87 -11.25
CA SER A 274 0.11 -1.64 -10.86
C SER A 274 0.83 -0.99 -9.68
N GLY A 275 1.54 0.09 -9.95
CA GLY A 275 2.36 0.80 -8.97
C GLY A 275 1.59 1.87 -8.22
N SER A 276 2.25 2.99 -7.93
CA SER A 276 1.74 4.05 -7.07
C SER A 276 1.43 5.36 -7.79
N TRP A 277 0.53 6.13 -7.20
CA TRP A 277 0.10 7.43 -7.73
C TRP A 277 -0.32 8.37 -6.59
N LYS A 278 -0.01 9.66 -6.72
CA LYS A 278 -0.09 10.65 -5.63
C LYS A 278 -1.53 10.92 -5.12
N ARG A 279 -2.59 10.63 -5.90
CA ARG A 279 -4.01 10.80 -5.52
C ARG A 279 -4.94 9.88 -6.29
N ASP A 280 -5.96 9.32 -5.64
CA ASP A 280 -6.96 8.45 -6.29
C ASP A 280 -6.30 7.32 -7.10
N ARG A 281 -5.29 6.69 -6.49
CA ARG A 281 -4.45 5.66 -7.10
C ARG A 281 -5.31 4.58 -7.75
N ASP A 282 -6.23 4.00 -6.98
CA ASP A 282 -7.02 2.86 -7.42
C ASP A 282 -7.81 3.18 -8.70
N THR A 283 -8.49 4.34 -8.77
CA THR A 283 -9.24 4.73 -9.96
C THR A 283 -8.32 5.05 -11.13
N PHE A 284 -7.26 5.82 -10.90
CA PHE A 284 -6.36 6.27 -11.96
C PHE A 284 -5.55 5.12 -12.57
N ILE A 285 -4.89 4.31 -11.73
CA ILE A 285 -4.10 3.15 -12.18
C ILE A 285 -4.99 2.11 -12.86
N ARG A 286 -6.21 1.89 -12.35
CA ARG A 286 -7.20 1.01 -12.99
C ARG A 286 -7.62 1.54 -14.36
N ARG A 287 -7.80 2.86 -14.53
CA ARG A 287 -8.05 3.48 -15.85
C ARG A 287 -6.89 3.26 -16.82
N MET A 288 -5.64 3.39 -16.35
CA MET A 288 -4.46 3.19 -17.19
C MET A 288 -4.34 1.74 -17.67
N ASN A 289 -4.52 0.77 -16.77
CA ASN A 289 -4.56 -0.64 -17.11
C ASN A 289 -5.73 -0.97 -18.05
N PHE A 290 -6.90 -0.39 -17.83
CA PHE A 290 -8.08 -0.56 -18.69
C PHE A 290 -7.81 -0.12 -20.14
N ILE A 291 -7.21 1.07 -20.31
CA ILE A 291 -6.82 1.57 -21.63
C ILE A 291 -5.75 0.66 -22.22
N GLY A 292 -4.67 0.40 -21.49
CA GLY A 292 -3.54 -0.43 -21.95
C GLY A 292 -3.98 -1.82 -22.44
N LEU A 293 -4.82 -2.53 -21.66
CA LEU A 293 -5.31 -3.87 -21.99
C LEU A 293 -6.20 -3.88 -23.24
N LEU A 294 -7.17 -2.96 -23.34
CA LEU A 294 -8.04 -2.89 -24.51
C LEU A 294 -7.25 -2.56 -25.78
N THR A 295 -6.25 -1.70 -25.66
CA THR A 295 -5.35 -1.34 -26.75
C THR A 295 -4.51 -2.53 -27.22
N VAL A 296 -3.93 -3.33 -26.31
CA VAL A 296 -3.15 -4.52 -26.70
C VAL A 296 -4.03 -5.66 -27.22
N PHE A 297 -5.25 -5.80 -26.72
CA PHE A 297 -6.19 -6.79 -27.27
C PHE A 297 -6.51 -6.48 -28.72
N TYR A 298 -6.76 -5.20 -29.03
CA TYR A 298 -6.97 -4.74 -30.38
C TYR A 298 -5.73 -5.00 -31.26
N SER A 299 -4.54 -4.57 -30.81
CA SER A 299 -3.32 -4.71 -31.62
C SER A 299 -2.91 -6.17 -31.86
N ILE A 300 -3.17 -7.08 -30.91
CA ILE A 300 -2.96 -8.53 -31.10
C ILE A 300 -3.99 -9.12 -32.05
N ALA A 301 -5.26 -8.70 -31.93
CA ALA A 301 -6.35 -9.18 -32.78
C ALA A 301 -6.16 -8.80 -34.26
N THR A 302 -5.69 -7.58 -34.53
CA THR A 302 -5.44 -7.07 -35.89
C THR A 302 -4.04 -7.38 -36.41
N GLY A 303 -3.10 -7.72 -35.53
CA GLY A 303 -1.69 -7.96 -35.86
C GLY A 303 -0.83 -6.69 -35.91
N GLU A 304 -1.38 -5.52 -35.59
CA GLU A 304 -0.68 -4.23 -35.56
C GLU A 304 0.54 -4.23 -34.63
N TYR A 305 0.57 -5.07 -33.58
CA TYR A 305 1.72 -5.16 -32.68
C TYR A 305 3.04 -5.54 -33.37
N GLN A 306 2.97 -6.17 -34.55
CA GLN A 306 4.15 -6.64 -35.25
C GLN A 306 5.04 -5.51 -35.77
N THR A 307 4.49 -4.32 -36.00
CA THR A 307 5.23 -3.15 -36.51
C THR A 307 5.73 -2.23 -35.39
N ALA A 308 5.37 -2.49 -34.13
CA ALA A 308 5.81 -1.68 -33.00
C ALA A 308 7.33 -1.73 -32.82
N ASN A 309 7.92 -0.60 -32.40
CA ASN A 309 9.34 -0.51 -32.10
C ASN A 309 9.60 -1.04 -30.67
N PRO A 310 10.30 -2.19 -30.49
CA PRO A 310 10.61 -2.72 -29.16
C PRO A 310 11.55 -1.82 -28.35
N GLU A 311 12.30 -0.91 -28.98
CA GLU A 311 13.22 0.01 -28.28
C GLU A 311 12.50 0.95 -27.32
N VAL A 312 11.21 1.24 -27.56
CA VAL A 312 10.37 2.03 -26.63
C VAL A 312 10.34 1.35 -25.25
N TYR A 313 10.23 0.03 -25.20
CA TYR A 313 10.31 -0.73 -23.95
C TYR A 313 11.75 -0.77 -23.40
N ASP A 314 12.74 -0.99 -24.27
CA ASP A 314 14.13 -1.18 -23.82
C ASP A 314 14.76 0.10 -23.23
N THR A 315 14.24 1.27 -23.60
CA THR A 315 14.67 2.59 -23.12
C THR A 315 13.93 3.07 -21.88
N LEU A 316 12.91 2.34 -21.40
CA LEU A 316 12.24 2.68 -20.15
C LEU A 316 13.23 2.69 -18.97
N PRO A 317 13.07 3.64 -18.02
CA PRO A 317 13.84 3.67 -16.79
C PRO A 317 13.60 2.38 -16.00
N ARG A 318 14.64 1.81 -15.39
CA ARG A 318 14.49 0.58 -14.60
C ARG A 318 13.76 0.86 -13.30
N SER A 319 12.93 -0.08 -12.84
CA SER A 319 12.30 0.01 -11.52
C SER A 319 13.35 -0.11 -10.41
N GLY A 320 13.27 0.74 -9.39
CA GLY A 320 14.14 0.62 -8.21
C GLY A 320 13.51 1.22 -6.95
N TYR A 321 14.10 0.92 -5.80
CA TYR A 321 13.70 1.45 -4.49
C TYR A 321 14.42 2.76 -4.21
N ARG A 322 13.82 3.89 -4.62
CA ARG A 322 14.30 5.23 -4.31
C ARG A 322 13.15 6.16 -3.90
N SER A 323 12.23 5.65 -3.09
CA SER A 323 11.14 6.48 -2.55
C SER A 323 10.67 6.11 -1.15
N PHE A 324 9.93 7.04 -0.57
CA PHE A 324 9.28 6.92 0.74
C PHE A 324 7.76 7.04 0.61
N ASP A 325 7.02 6.56 1.61
CA ASP A 325 5.60 6.84 1.68
C ASP A 325 5.34 8.31 2.06
N LEU A 326 6.11 8.83 3.02
CA LEU A 326 6.10 10.23 3.40
C LEU A 326 7.53 10.75 3.49
N LEU A 327 7.80 11.90 2.86
CA LEU A 327 9.07 12.61 2.97
C LEU A 327 8.86 13.96 3.65
N ILE A 328 9.58 14.22 4.74
CA ILE A 328 9.61 15.52 5.39
C ILE A 328 10.92 16.19 4.98
N GLN A 329 10.81 17.34 4.28
CA GLN A 329 11.97 18.06 3.75
C GLN A 329 12.30 19.30 4.57
N HIS A 330 13.57 19.72 4.52
CA HIS A 330 14.05 20.96 5.13
C HIS A 330 13.74 21.04 6.63
N ALA A 331 14.01 19.97 7.40
CA ALA A 331 13.72 19.91 8.82
C ALA A 331 14.95 20.22 9.69
N ASN A 332 14.84 21.20 10.59
CA ASN A 332 15.79 21.38 11.69
C ASN A 332 15.40 20.43 12.84
N ILE A 333 16.07 19.29 12.92
CA ILE A 333 15.70 18.20 13.82
C ILE A 333 16.29 18.41 15.21
N ILE A 334 15.43 18.31 16.22
CA ILE A 334 15.80 18.12 17.63
C ILE A 334 15.39 16.71 18.01
N ASP A 335 16.33 15.78 17.96
CA ASP A 335 16.06 14.33 17.92
C ASP A 335 15.52 13.71 19.22
N GLY A 336 15.41 14.49 20.30
CA GLY A 336 15.00 14.03 21.64
C GLY A 336 16.11 13.35 22.45
N THR A 337 17.32 13.15 21.92
CA THR A 337 18.43 12.54 22.66
C THR A 337 19.25 13.55 23.45
N GLY A 338 19.12 14.84 23.11
CA GLY A 338 19.82 15.95 23.74
C GLY A 338 21.05 16.43 22.97
N ILE A 339 21.34 15.84 21.81
CA ILE A 339 22.39 16.34 20.90
C ILE A 339 21.98 17.68 20.27
N ALA A 340 22.96 18.43 19.76
CA ALA A 340 22.71 19.69 19.07
C ALA A 340 21.78 19.50 17.85
N PRO A 341 20.87 20.45 17.56
CA PRO A 341 20.00 20.36 16.40
C PRO A 341 20.77 20.29 15.08
N PHE A 342 20.20 19.61 14.09
CA PHE A 342 20.82 19.45 12.77
C PHE A 342 19.78 19.46 11.65
N LEU A 343 20.20 19.90 10.46
CA LEU A 343 19.35 19.91 9.27
C LEU A 343 19.40 18.54 8.58
N ALA A 344 18.23 17.94 8.34
CA ALA A 344 18.10 16.74 7.51
C ALA A 344 16.66 16.59 7.01
N ASP A 345 16.48 15.84 5.93
CA ASP A 345 15.19 15.31 5.53
C ASP A 345 14.91 13.99 6.27
N ILE A 346 13.64 13.64 6.44
CA ILE A 346 13.18 12.40 7.09
C ILE A 346 12.30 11.62 6.13
N GLY A 347 12.73 10.41 5.77
CA GLY A 347 11.94 9.46 4.99
C GLY A 347 11.18 8.50 5.90
N ILE A 348 9.88 8.34 5.67
CA ILE A 348 8.98 7.49 6.46
C ILE A 348 8.34 6.45 5.54
N ASN A 349 8.31 5.19 6.00
CA ASN A 349 7.62 4.10 5.34
C ASN A 349 6.59 3.46 6.27
N PHE A 350 5.41 3.13 5.74
CA PHE A 350 4.36 2.45 6.51
C PHE A 350 4.53 0.94 6.43
N GLU A 351 4.30 0.30 7.57
CA GLU A 351 4.25 -1.14 7.74
C GLU A 351 2.89 -1.53 8.31
N GLU A 352 2.31 -2.63 7.83
CA GLU A 352 1.09 -3.19 8.40
C GLU A 352 1.47 -4.13 9.55
N ILE A 353 1.04 -3.80 10.76
CA ILE A 353 1.27 -4.60 11.97
C ILE A 353 -0.08 -5.07 12.52
N SER A 354 -0.21 -6.36 12.78
CA SER A 354 -1.35 -6.88 13.54
C SER A 354 -1.12 -6.67 15.03
N ASP A 355 -2.13 -6.15 15.73
CA ASP A 355 -2.15 -6.20 17.19
C ASP A 355 -2.51 -7.60 17.71
N THR A 356 -2.50 -7.74 19.03
CA THR A 356 -2.80 -9.00 19.74
C THR A 356 -4.27 -9.45 19.56
N PHE A 357 -5.15 -8.58 19.07
CA PHE A 357 -6.55 -8.91 18.76
C PHE A 357 -6.77 -9.27 17.29
N GLY A 358 -5.71 -9.28 16.47
CA GLY A 358 -5.81 -9.56 15.04
C GLY A 358 -6.26 -8.37 14.21
N GLN A 359 -6.28 -7.15 14.78
CA GLN A 359 -6.56 -5.93 14.04
C GLN A 359 -5.27 -5.40 13.41
N TRP A 360 -5.36 -5.05 12.13
CA TRP A 360 -4.23 -4.52 11.36
C TRP A 360 -4.15 -3.00 11.51
N HIS A 361 -2.94 -2.52 11.80
CA HIS A 361 -2.60 -1.11 11.98
C HIS A 361 -1.50 -0.73 10.99
N SER A 362 -1.68 0.39 10.31
CA SER A 362 -0.65 0.95 9.44
C SER A 362 0.24 1.88 10.25
N VAL A 363 1.53 1.58 10.39
CA VAL A 363 2.45 2.34 11.24
C VAL A 363 3.65 2.82 10.44
N GLY A 364 3.83 4.14 10.40
CA GLY A 364 4.98 4.80 9.80
C GLY A 364 6.23 4.64 10.67
N LYS A 365 7.31 4.14 10.08
CA LYS A 365 8.66 4.05 10.66
C LYS A 365 9.59 5.03 9.96
N ILE A 366 10.49 5.65 10.71
CA ILE A 366 11.57 6.46 10.13
C ILE A 366 12.54 5.51 9.42
N ALA A 367 12.52 5.54 8.09
CA ALA A 367 13.24 4.60 7.24
C ALA A 367 14.62 5.12 6.84
N ASP A 368 14.77 6.42 6.64
CA ASP A 368 16.05 7.07 6.33
C ASP A 368 16.05 8.53 6.83
N MET A 369 17.25 9.11 7.02
CA MET A 369 17.43 10.53 7.35
C MET A 369 18.73 11.06 6.74
N GLY A 370 18.68 12.26 6.15
CA GLY A 370 19.86 12.88 5.54
C GLY A 370 19.48 13.83 4.40
N ASP A 371 20.31 13.89 3.35
CA ASP A 371 19.93 14.54 2.09
C ASP A 371 19.09 13.58 1.24
N LEU A 372 17.77 13.75 1.29
CA LEU A 372 16.81 12.92 0.57
C LEU A 372 16.15 13.70 -0.58
N THR A 373 16.67 14.88 -0.92
CA THR A 373 16.07 15.83 -1.88
C THR A 373 15.86 15.26 -3.28
N LYS A 374 16.65 14.24 -3.68
CA LYS A 374 16.56 13.57 -4.99
C LYS A 374 15.70 12.31 -4.99
N LEU A 375 15.11 11.94 -3.85
CA LEU A 375 14.29 10.75 -3.70
C LEU A 375 12.80 11.10 -3.85
N ALA A 376 12.03 10.18 -4.39
CA ALA A 376 10.60 10.40 -4.57
C ALA A 376 9.84 10.12 -3.26
N ALA A 377 8.60 10.60 -3.16
CA ALA A 377 7.68 10.13 -2.13
C ALA A 377 6.23 10.17 -2.60
N LYS A 378 5.36 9.38 -1.96
CA LYS A 378 3.91 9.44 -2.23
C LYS A 378 3.31 10.74 -1.72
N ASP A 379 3.76 11.18 -0.55
CA ASP A 379 3.39 12.44 0.07
C ASP A 379 4.65 13.17 0.57
N THR A 380 4.59 14.50 0.59
CA THR A 380 5.72 15.35 1.00
C THR A 380 5.21 16.46 1.91
N ILE A 381 5.91 16.67 3.02
CA ILE A 381 5.76 17.84 3.87
C ILE A 381 7.04 18.67 3.76
N ASP A 382 6.91 19.92 3.36
CA ASP A 382 8.00 20.89 3.51
C ASP A 382 7.93 21.50 4.91
N ALA A 383 8.91 21.22 5.76
CA ALA A 383 9.03 21.81 7.08
C ALA A 383 9.47 23.28 7.01
N ALA A 384 9.87 23.78 5.84
CA ALA A 384 10.26 25.17 5.58
C ALA A 384 11.37 25.65 6.52
N TYR A 385 12.37 24.81 6.78
CA TYR A 385 13.45 25.05 7.74
C TYR A 385 12.95 25.27 9.19
N GLY A 386 11.73 24.81 9.48
CA GLY A 386 11.14 24.76 10.81
C GLY A 386 11.74 23.65 11.68
N ILE A 387 11.29 23.58 12.94
CA ILE A 387 11.75 22.60 13.92
C ILE A 387 10.96 21.31 13.80
N VAL A 388 11.65 20.16 13.79
CA VAL A 388 11.03 18.83 13.91
C VAL A 388 11.51 18.13 15.17
N THR A 389 10.57 17.64 15.98
CA THR A 389 10.86 16.93 17.25
C THR A 389 10.08 15.62 17.33
N PRO A 390 10.47 14.65 18.19
CA PRO A 390 9.59 13.53 18.51
C PRO A 390 8.31 14.04 19.18
N GLY A 391 7.21 13.34 18.95
CA GLY A 391 5.95 13.57 19.63
C GLY A 391 6.09 13.50 21.16
N PHE A 392 5.40 14.40 21.85
CA PHE A 392 5.46 14.47 23.30
C PHE A 392 4.69 13.32 23.94
N ILE A 393 5.19 12.88 25.09
CA ILE A 393 4.65 11.75 25.85
C ILE A 393 4.20 12.31 27.20
N ALA A 394 2.98 12.01 27.64
CA ALA A 394 2.51 12.44 28.96
C ALA A 394 1.84 11.30 29.74
N VAL A 395 1.83 11.44 31.07
CA VAL A 395 0.98 10.63 31.95
C VAL A 395 -0.17 11.51 32.40
N VAL A 396 -1.40 11.04 32.19
CA VAL A 396 -2.61 11.73 32.62
C VAL A 396 -3.10 11.09 33.93
N PRO A 397 -3.06 11.83 35.05
CA PRO A 397 -3.54 11.35 36.35
C PRO A 397 -5.04 11.00 36.33
N GLN A 398 -5.44 9.98 37.09
CA GLN A 398 -6.84 9.68 37.43
C GLN A 398 -7.77 9.66 36.21
N LEU A 399 -7.38 8.86 35.23
CA LEU A 399 -8.11 8.74 33.99
C LEU A 399 -9.38 7.91 34.24
N THR A 400 -10.53 8.56 34.13
CA THR A 400 -11.82 7.88 34.05
C THR A 400 -12.10 7.50 32.60
N VAL A 401 -12.89 6.45 32.36
CA VAL A 401 -13.37 6.08 31.01
C VAL A 401 -14.01 7.27 30.30
N ALA A 402 -14.82 8.05 31.02
CA ALA A 402 -15.44 9.27 30.51
C ALA A 402 -14.42 10.34 30.09
N SER A 403 -13.29 10.48 30.80
CA SER A 403 -12.23 11.44 30.43
C SER A 403 -11.38 11.02 29.24
N VAL A 404 -11.25 9.72 28.97
CA VAL A 404 -10.64 9.23 27.71
C VAL A 404 -11.54 9.47 26.52
N LEU A 405 -12.84 9.30 26.73
CA LEU A 405 -13.84 9.46 25.68
C LEU A 405 -14.16 10.92 25.37
N ASP A 406 -13.66 11.88 26.17
CA ASP A 406 -13.79 13.30 25.87
C ASP A 406 -12.86 13.70 24.70
N THR A 407 -13.42 13.60 23.50
CA THR A 407 -12.77 14.02 22.25
C THR A 407 -12.28 15.49 22.27
N SER A 408 -12.87 16.38 23.08
CA SER A 408 -12.40 17.75 23.24
C SER A 408 -11.06 17.79 23.99
N GLN A 409 -10.92 16.99 25.05
CA GLN A 409 -9.70 16.95 25.85
C GLN A 409 -8.55 16.32 25.06
N ILE A 410 -8.83 15.21 24.35
CA ILE A 410 -7.85 14.57 23.45
C ILE A 410 -7.42 15.52 22.34
N GLY A 411 -8.38 16.25 21.75
CA GLY A 411 -8.08 17.23 20.72
C GLY A 411 -7.14 18.35 21.19
N THR A 412 -7.25 18.77 22.45
CA THR A 412 -6.33 19.74 23.06
C THR A 412 -4.92 19.16 23.17
N PHE A 413 -4.77 17.94 23.73
CA PHE A 413 -3.46 17.29 23.85
C PHE A 413 -2.76 17.11 22.50
N LEU A 414 -3.50 16.68 21.48
CA LEU A 414 -2.97 16.56 20.13
C LEU A 414 -2.49 17.92 19.58
N ARG A 415 -3.28 18.99 19.75
CA ARG A 415 -2.89 20.35 19.33
C ARG A 415 -1.71 20.93 20.12
N GLU A 416 -1.40 20.38 21.28
CA GLU A 416 -0.21 20.72 22.08
C GLU A 416 1.00 19.82 21.75
N GLY A 417 0.84 18.82 20.87
CA GLY A 417 1.92 17.96 20.40
C GLY A 417 2.08 16.64 21.17
N PHE A 418 1.12 16.26 22.00
CA PHE A 418 1.14 14.95 22.67
C PHE A 418 0.64 13.86 21.72
N THR A 419 1.57 13.03 21.23
CA THR A 419 1.26 11.89 20.36
C THR A 419 1.08 10.60 21.14
N THR A 420 1.49 10.58 22.41
CA THR A 420 1.37 9.43 23.30
C THR A 420 0.88 9.84 24.67
N LEU A 421 -0.22 9.26 25.11
CA LEU A 421 -0.81 9.47 26.43
C LEU A 421 -0.83 8.16 27.21
N ILE A 422 -0.33 8.19 28.44
CA ILE A 422 -0.47 7.10 29.40
C ILE A 422 -1.49 7.50 30.44
N GLY A 423 -2.65 6.85 30.42
CA GLY A 423 -3.63 7.03 31.47
C GLY A 423 -3.21 6.30 32.74
N SER A 424 -3.34 6.93 33.90
CA SER A 424 -3.14 6.27 35.20
C SER A 424 -4.45 6.06 35.94
N CYS A 425 -4.65 4.88 36.52
CA CYS A 425 -5.85 4.56 37.29
C CYS A 425 -5.54 3.60 38.44
N LEU A 426 -6.32 3.69 39.53
CA LEU A 426 -6.21 2.78 40.66
C LEU A 426 -6.66 1.37 40.25
N LEU A 427 -5.93 0.33 40.70
CA LEU A 427 -6.23 -1.08 40.40
C LEU A 427 -7.69 -1.48 40.65
N LYS A 428 -8.30 -0.98 41.73
CA LYS A 428 -9.71 -1.25 42.08
C LYS A 428 -10.70 -0.74 41.00
N GLY A 429 -10.30 0.20 40.15
CA GLY A 429 -11.09 0.73 39.04
C GLY A 429 -10.87 0.03 37.69
N ILE A 430 -10.00 -0.98 37.60
CA ILE A 430 -9.59 -1.60 36.31
C ILE A 430 -10.59 -2.63 35.76
N VAL A 431 -11.57 -3.07 36.57
CA VAL A 431 -12.46 -4.19 36.22
C VAL A 431 -13.25 -3.99 34.91
N THR A 432 -13.48 -2.75 34.43
CA THR A 432 -14.22 -2.46 33.18
C THR A 432 -13.34 -2.16 31.96
N LEU A 433 -12.03 -2.01 32.16
CA LEU A 433 -11.14 -1.31 31.22
C LEU A 433 -11.04 -1.96 29.82
N ARG A 434 -11.14 -3.29 29.72
CA ARG A 434 -11.10 -3.99 28.42
C ARG A 434 -12.29 -3.68 27.51
N GLN A 435 -13.50 -3.58 28.06
CA GLN A 435 -14.68 -3.20 27.27
C GLN A 435 -14.62 -1.72 26.89
N ASP A 436 -14.14 -0.90 27.81
CA ASP A 436 -14.03 0.55 27.64
C ASP A 436 -12.96 0.94 26.60
N LEU A 437 -11.79 0.28 26.58
CA LEU A 437 -10.76 0.49 25.56
C LEU A 437 -11.23 0.11 24.15
N GLN A 438 -12.09 -0.92 24.05
CA GLN A 438 -12.71 -1.26 22.78
C GLN A 438 -13.66 -0.14 22.33
N GLU A 439 -14.50 0.41 23.21
CA GLU A 439 -15.40 1.53 22.87
C GLU A 439 -14.66 2.83 22.50
N VAL A 440 -13.53 3.13 23.15
CA VAL A 440 -12.65 4.26 22.82
C VAL A 440 -12.17 4.19 21.36
N TRP A 441 -11.85 2.99 20.86
CA TRP A 441 -11.42 2.79 19.47
C TRP A 441 -12.48 3.11 18.42
N TRP A 442 -13.77 2.96 18.74
CA TRP A 442 -14.84 3.21 17.76
C TRP A 442 -15.11 4.72 17.52
N ASN A 443 -14.49 5.62 18.30
CA ASN A 443 -14.75 7.06 18.25
C ASN A 443 -13.72 7.89 17.45
N GLY A 444 -12.75 7.27 16.77
CA GLY A 444 -12.16 7.77 15.51
C GLY A 444 -11.13 8.91 15.55
N ILE A 445 -10.59 9.31 16.71
CA ILE A 445 -9.44 10.23 16.82
C ILE A 445 -8.66 9.91 18.10
N LEU A 446 -7.48 9.28 18.01
CA LEU A 446 -6.69 8.96 19.19
C LEU A 446 -5.17 9.15 18.99
N PRO A 447 -4.45 9.69 20.00
CA PRO A 447 -3.01 9.49 20.14
C PRO A 447 -2.71 8.01 20.45
N ASN A 448 -1.44 7.63 20.50
CA ASN A 448 -1.08 6.35 21.11
C ASN A 448 -1.48 6.36 22.59
N PHE A 449 -2.10 5.28 23.05
CA PHE A 449 -2.67 5.22 24.38
C PHE A 449 -2.16 4.01 25.16
N GLY A 450 -1.68 4.21 26.37
CA GLY A 450 -1.31 3.12 27.28
C GLY A 450 -1.92 3.31 28.66
N LEU A 451 -1.96 2.24 29.45
CA LEU A 451 -2.46 2.30 30.81
C LEU A 451 -1.36 2.00 31.83
N LEU A 452 -1.27 2.84 32.86
CA LEU A 452 -0.51 2.65 34.08
C LEU A 452 -1.48 2.28 35.21
N ALA A 453 -1.30 1.11 35.81
CA ALA A 453 -2.13 0.68 36.93
C ALA A 453 -1.44 1.02 38.26
N GLU A 454 -2.09 1.81 39.09
CA GLU A 454 -1.61 2.23 40.40
C GLU A 454 -2.07 1.24 41.47
N VAL A 455 -1.10 0.69 42.20
CA VAL A 455 -1.31 -0.21 43.32
C VAL A 455 -1.63 0.62 44.56
N PRO A 456 -2.79 0.41 45.20
CA PRO A 456 -3.11 1.09 46.45
C PRO A 456 -2.19 0.62 47.58
N ASP A 457 -1.95 1.47 48.59
CA ASP A 457 -1.07 1.19 49.75
C ASP A 457 -1.59 0.12 50.73
N GLU A 458 -2.56 -0.70 50.32
CA GLU A 458 -3.11 -1.81 51.13
C GLU A 458 -2.45 -3.13 50.67
N SER A 459 -2.37 -4.16 51.52
CA SER A 459 -1.72 -5.43 51.15
C SER A 459 -2.61 -6.61 51.50
N ASP A 460 -3.45 -7.04 50.57
CA ASP A 460 -4.27 -8.26 50.67
C ASP A 460 -4.28 -9.03 49.34
N GLN A 461 -4.69 -10.30 49.39
CA GLN A 461 -4.68 -11.25 48.26
C GLN A 461 -5.48 -10.74 47.04
N GLU A 462 -6.48 -9.90 47.26
CA GLU A 462 -7.30 -9.25 46.23
C GLU A 462 -6.47 -8.34 45.30
N ILE A 463 -5.38 -7.74 45.78
CA ILE A 463 -4.52 -6.85 44.98
C ILE A 463 -3.72 -7.63 43.94
N PHE A 464 -3.31 -8.85 44.26
CA PHE A 464 -2.59 -9.70 43.32
C PHE A 464 -3.50 -10.09 42.15
N ASP A 465 -4.74 -10.48 42.43
CA ASP A 465 -5.73 -10.82 41.40
C ASP A 465 -6.06 -9.62 40.52
N LEU A 466 -6.24 -8.43 41.11
CA LEU A 466 -6.47 -7.20 40.36
C LEU A 466 -5.26 -6.81 39.49
N ALA A 467 -4.05 -6.94 40.01
CA ALA A 467 -2.83 -6.64 39.26
C ALA A 467 -2.63 -7.63 38.11
N LEU A 468 -2.90 -8.93 38.33
CA LEU A 468 -2.91 -9.94 37.28
C LEU A 468 -3.93 -9.59 36.18
N GLN A 469 -5.15 -9.23 36.58
CA GLN A 469 -6.18 -8.78 35.64
C GLN A 469 -5.75 -7.56 34.84
N ALA A 470 -5.16 -6.54 35.48
CA ALA A 470 -4.66 -5.35 34.81
C ALA A 470 -3.60 -5.69 33.76
N LEU A 471 -2.64 -6.56 34.09
CA LEU A 471 -1.60 -6.98 33.16
C LEU A 471 -2.16 -7.80 31.98
N LEU A 472 -3.12 -8.69 32.24
CA LEU A 472 -3.85 -9.46 31.22
C LEU A 472 -4.69 -8.55 30.31
N GLN A 473 -5.23 -7.46 30.84
CA GLN A 473 -5.99 -6.46 30.09
C GLN A 473 -5.10 -5.44 29.35
N GLY A 474 -3.78 -5.54 29.49
CA GLY A 474 -2.83 -4.76 28.70
C GLY A 474 -2.27 -3.51 29.38
N ALA A 475 -2.36 -3.39 30.70
CA ALA A 475 -1.62 -2.35 31.42
C ALA A 475 -0.12 -2.43 31.07
N VAL A 476 0.47 -1.29 30.68
CA VAL A 476 1.86 -1.12 30.25
C VAL A 476 2.82 -1.25 31.43
N ALA A 477 2.35 -0.86 32.62
CA ALA A 477 3.14 -0.84 33.83
C ALA A 477 2.26 -0.94 35.10
N LEU A 478 2.87 -1.45 36.18
CA LEU A 478 2.35 -1.32 37.54
C LEU A 478 3.16 -0.27 38.30
N GLN A 479 2.48 0.63 39.00
CA GLN A 479 3.08 1.59 39.93
C GLN A 479 2.78 1.16 41.36
N ASP A 480 3.82 0.89 42.13
CA ASP A 480 3.72 0.35 43.49
C ASP A 480 4.74 1.02 44.42
N SER A 481 4.24 1.87 45.32
CA SER A 481 5.01 2.53 46.39
C SER A 481 5.53 1.55 47.43
N SER A 482 4.85 0.40 47.60
CA SER A 482 5.16 -0.58 48.65
C SER A 482 6.35 -1.50 48.31
N LEU A 483 6.82 -1.48 47.07
CA LEU A 483 7.91 -2.33 46.57
C LEU A 483 7.65 -3.84 46.77
N ASN A 484 6.40 -4.29 46.56
CA ASN A 484 6.02 -5.68 46.71
C ASN A 484 6.78 -6.62 45.73
N PRO A 485 7.61 -7.56 46.24
CA PRO A 485 8.40 -8.47 45.38
C PRO A 485 7.58 -9.41 44.50
N GLN A 486 6.36 -9.77 44.93
CA GLN A 486 5.47 -10.64 44.16
C GLN A 486 4.91 -9.91 42.95
N LEU A 487 4.49 -8.65 43.13
CA LEU A 487 4.03 -7.81 42.02
C LEU A 487 5.16 -7.52 41.03
N TYR A 488 6.38 -7.25 41.53
CA TYR A 488 7.57 -7.12 40.69
C TYR A 488 7.84 -8.40 39.87
N THR A 489 7.79 -9.57 40.50
CA THR A 489 8.00 -10.85 39.80
C THR A 489 6.94 -11.05 38.72
N MET A 490 5.68 -10.73 39.03
CA MET A 490 4.57 -10.83 38.09
C MET A 490 4.77 -9.90 36.89
N THR A 491 5.20 -8.64 37.07
CA THR A 491 5.50 -7.78 35.93
C THR A 491 6.60 -8.35 35.04
N GLN A 492 7.59 -9.06 35.60
CA GLN A 492 8.62 -9.71 34.79
C GLN A 492 8.04 -10.84 33.91
N TRP A 493 7.15 -11.67 34.46
CA TRP A 493 6.49 -12.74 33.68
C TRP A 493 5.69 -12.21 32.50
N PHE A 494 4.97 -11.12 32.72
CA PHE A 494 4.22 -10.48 31.65
C PHE A 494 5.10 -9.64 30.74
N LYS A 495 6.36 -9.37 31.11
CA LYS A 495 7.22 -8.36 30.49
C LYS A 495 6.54 -6.98 30.56
N ARG A 496 6.56 -6.38 31.74
CA ARG A 496 5.95 -5.07 32.07
C ARG A 496 6.87 -4.28 32.97
N LEU A 497 6.70 -2.97 32.95
CA LEU A 497 7.41 -2.12 33.90
C LEU A 497 6.80 -2.21 35.29
N TYR A 498 7.69 -2.15 36.27
CA TYR A 498 7.38 -2.00 37.66
C TYR A 498 7.99 -0.69 38.15
N LEU A 499 7.15 0.23 38.60
CA LEU A 499 7.52 1.60 38.94
C LEU A 499 7.35 1.81 40.43
N SER A 500 8.44 2.10 41.13
CA SER A 500 8.45 2.28 42.59
C SER A 500 7.92 3.64 43.07
N SER A 501 7.55 4.52 42.15
CA SER A 501 7.17 5.91 42.44
C SER A 501 6.33 6.47 41.32
N SER A 502 5.53 7.50 41.63
CA SER A 502 4.75 8.21 40.63
C SER A 502 5.58 8.72 39.46
N VAL A 503 4.99 8.61 38.28
CA VAL A 503 5.60 9.09 37.04
C VAL A 503 5.02 10.48 36.77
N GLY A 504 5.46 11.47 37.54
CA GLY A 504 5.07 12.89 37.38
C GLY A 504 5.52 13.45 36.02
N LEU A 505 4.74 13.17 34.99
CA LEU A 505 4.99 13.56 33.60
C LEU A 505 3.87 14.48 33.14
N ASP A 506 3.94 15.73 33.59
CA ASP A 506 2.94 16.75 33.31
C ASP A 506 2.73 16.90 31.79
N ALA A 507 1.47 17.04 31.40
CA ALA A 507 1.03 17.28 30.04
C ALA A 507 1.02 18.79 29.73
N LYS A 508 2.16 19.46 29.92
CA LYS A 508 2.30 20.88 29.61
C LYS A 508 3.60 21.16 28.90
N TRP A 509 3.51 21.71 27.69
CA TRP A 509 4.64 22.26 26.98
C TRP A 509 4.78 23.76 27.26
N ASN A 510 6.01 24.23 27.47
CA ASN A 510 6.31 25.63 27.82
C ASN A 510 6.87 26.44 26.64
N GLY A 511 6.95 25.86 25.44
CA GLY A 511 7.52 26.52 24.26
C GLY A 511 9.05 26.48 24.17
N ASP A 512 9.77 25.87 25.12
CA ASP A 512 11.24 25.85 25.13
C ASP A 512 11.80 24.69 24.30
N PHE A 513 12.29 25.00 23.10
CA PHE A 513 12.93 24.04 22.20
C PHE A 513 14.38 23.67 22.56
N SER A 514 14.86 23.96 23.77
CA SER A 514 16.16 23.45 24.21
C SER A 514 16.24 21.93 24.11
N THR A 515 17.39 21.40 23.69
CA THR A 515 17.59 19.95 23.50
C THR A 515 17.35 19.19 24.80
N HIS A 516 17.61 19.82 25.95
CA HIS A 516 17.32 19.27 27.27
C HIS A 516 15.82 19.13 27.52
N ASN A 517 15.03 20.16 27.18
CA ASN A 517 13.60 20.17 27.43
C ASN A 517 12.84 19.24 26.47
N VAL A 518 13.19 19.24 25.18
CA VAL A 518 12.63 18.26 24.23
C VAL A 518 12.93 16.83 24.69
N LYS A 519 14.17 16.54 25.12
CA LYS A 519 14.55 15.24 25.69
C LYS A 519 13.75 14.87 26.94
N SER A 520 13.40 15.84 27.77
CA SER A 520 12.61 15.64 29.00
C SER A 520 11.16 15.28 28.72
N MET A 521 10.60 15.77 27.60
CA MET A 521 9.23 15.51 27.14
C MET A 521 9.09 14.28 26.23
N THR A 522 10.21 13.74 25.74
CA THR A 522 10.23 12.67 24.73
C THR A 522 11.01 11.45 25.24
N TRP A 523 12.27 11.28 24.85
CA TRP A 523 13.09 10.09 25.13
C TRP A 523 13.17 9.71 26.61
N LYS A 524 13.34 10.67 27.52
CA LYS A 524 13.41 10.34 28.97
C LYS A 524 12.11 9.71 29.45
N ARG A 525 10.96 10.19 28.95
CA ARG A 525 9.63 9.65 29.27
C ARG A 525 9.44 8.29 28.63
N ALA A 526 9.74 8.17 27.33
CA ALA A 526 9.70 6.91 26.59
C ALA A 526 10.48 5.82 27.31
N ARG A 527 11.73 6.11 27.70
CA ARG A 527 12.59 5.18 28.44
C ARG A 527 12.02 4.81 29.82
N LYS A 528 11.48 5.78 30.56
CA LYS A 528 10.85 5.53 31.89
C LYS A 528 9.60 4.67 31.77
N LEU A 529 8.91 4.72 30.62
CA LEU A 529 7.69 3.99 30.30
C LEU A 529 7.93 2.75 29.40
N GLY A 530 9.20 2.41 29.11
CA GLY A 530 9.55 1.19 28.38
C GLY A 530 9.21 1.24 26.89
N LEU A 531 8.86 2.41 26.36
CA LEU A 531 8.47 2.61 24.96
C LEU A 531 9.72 2.61 24.06
N LEU A 532 10.16 1.42 23.63
CA LEU A 532 11.48 1.21 23.00
C LEU A 532 11.65 1.90 21.64
N HIS A 533 10.55 2.04 20.89
CA HIS A 533 10.56 2.57 19.52
C HIS A 533 9.95 3.97 19.40
N ARG A 534 9.86 4.73 20.51
CA ARG A 534 9.27 6.07 20.56
C ARG A 534 10.15 7.08 21.30
N GLY A 535 9.82 8.37 21.16
CA GLY A 535 10.50 9.47 21.86
C GLY A 535 11.85 9.88 21.28
N LYS A 536 12.21 9.41 20.08
CA LYS A 536 13.38 9.86 19.32
C LYS A 536 13.07 9.99 17.84
N VAL A 537 13.74 10.92 17.17
CA VAL A 537 13.83 10.93 15.70
C VAL A 537 15.05 10.09 15.32
N LYS A 538 14.82 8.79 15.05
CA LYS A 538 15.89 7.81 14.79
C LYS A 538 15.40 6.74 13.81
N LEU A 539 16.28 6.22 12.96
CA LEU A 539 16.01 5.08 12.09
C LEU A 539 15.36 3.91 12.85
N GLY A 540 14.28 3.35 12.28
CA GLY A 540 13.50 2.24 12.82
C GLY A 540 12.50 2.62 13.94
N PHE A 541 12.48 3.88 14.39
CA PHE A 541 11.50 4.34 15.39
C PHE A 541 10.17 4.69 14.72
N ASN A 542 9.08 4.61 15.49
CA ASN A 542 7.76 5.06 15.03
C ASN A 542 7.82 6.56 14.75
N ALA A 543 7.21 6.97 13.64
CA ALA A 543 7.18 8.35 13.18
C ALA A 543 6.13 9.18 13.95
N ASP A 544 6.24 9.20 15.28
CA ASP A 544 5.55 10.17 16.12
C ASP A 544 6.35 11.48 16.09
N LEU A 545 5.91 12.44 15.28
CA LEU A 545 6.69 13.63 14.97
C LEU A 545 5.85 14.89 15.06
N LEU A 546 6.46 15.97 15.53
CA LEU A 546 5.90 17.32 15.55
C LEU A 546 6.67 18.18 14.58
N ILE A 547 5.97 18.89 13.71
CA ILE A 547 6.57 19.80 12.73
C ILE A 547 6.08 21.21 13.04
N PHE A 548 7.02 22.03 13.51
CA PHE A 548 6.80 23.42 13.85
C PHE A 548 7.36 24.32 12.76
N GLN A 549 6.55 25.18 12.17
CA GLN A 549 7.05 26.17 11.20
C GLN A 549 7.34 27.49 11.90
N ARG A 550 8.40 28.15 11.47
CA ARG A 550 8.75 29.49 11.94
C ARG A 550 7.68 30.50 11.50
N LEU A 551 7.19 31.28 12.44
CA LEU A 551 6.40 32.47 12.16
C LEU A 551 7.35 33.61 11.80
N VAL A 552 7.17 34.19 10.62
CA VAL A 552 7.92 35.38 10.22
C VAL A 552 7.22 36.59 10.83
N SER A 553 7.78 37.15 11.90
CA SER A 553 7.34 38.42 12.50
C SER A 553 8.42 39.47 12.30
N GLU A 554 8.08 40.61 11.69
CA GLU A 554 8.99 41.77 11.56
C GLU A 554 9.13 42.54 12.88
N GLN A 555 8.32 42.21 13.91
CA GLN A 555 8.15 43.02 15.12
C GLN A 555 8.81 42.43 16.38
N HIS A 556 9.29 41.19 16.35
CA HIS A 556 9.87 40.51 17.51
C HIS A 556 11.30 40.03 17.23
N TRP A 557 12.19 40.19 18.22
CA TRP A 557 13.61 39.79 18.13
C TRP A 557 13.84 38.30 18.44
N TYR A 558 12.80 37.55 18.81
CA TYR A 558 12.86 36.12 19.10
C TYR A 558 12.10 35.32 18.03
N GLU A 559 12.51 34.07 17.82
CA GLU A 559 11.87 33.16 16.86
C GLU A 559 10.62 32.54 17.49
N GLU A 560 9.47 32.72 16.83
CA GLU A 560 8.20 32.11 17.22
C GLU A 560 7.86 30.97 16.27
N TYR A 561 7.26 29.91 16.79
CA TYR A 561 7.00 28.68 16.04
C TYR A 561 5.55 28.23 16.23
N ASP A 562 4.90 27.88 15.14
CA ASP A 562 3.53 27.35 15.14
C ASP A 562 3.55 25.84 14.83
N LEU A 563 2.79 25.06 15.61
CA LEU A 563 2.68 23.62 15.40
C LEU A 563 1.78 23.35 14.20
N ARG A 564 2.41 23.02 13.07
CA ARG A 564 1.73 22.83 11.79
C ARG A 564 1.24 21.43 11.59
N TYR A 565 2.07 20.44 11.94
CA TYR A 565 1.74 19.03 11.77
C TYR A 565 2.02 18.24 13.04
N VAL A 566 1.08 17.36 13.37
CA VAL A 566 1.24 16.31 14.37
C VAL A 566 1.08 14.99 13.67
N LEU A 567 2.14 14.21 13.68
CA LEU A 567 2.19 12.87 13.13
C LEU A 567 2.09 11.87 14.28
N VAL A 568 1.10 10.98 14.24
CA VAL A 568 0.97 9.83 15.15
C VAL A 568 1.17 8.59 14.32
N ASN A 569 2.16 7.76 14.66
CA ASN A 569 2.55 6.60 13.85
C ASN A 569 2.76 6.96 12.35
N GLY A 570 3.31 8.14 12.06
CA GLY A 570 3.53 8.62 10.69
C GLY A 570 2.30 9.19 9.97
N HIS A 571 1.10 9.08 10.53
CA HIS A 571 -0.12 9.65 9.93
C HIS A 571 -0.35 11.08 10.38
N LYS A 572 -0.79 11.95 9.46
CA LYS A 572 -1.15 13.35 9.75
C LYS A 572 -2.44 13.37 10.57
N VAL A 573 -2.34 13.65 11.86
CA VAL A 573 -3.50 13.74 12.77
C VAL A 573 -3.93 15.19 12.99
N VAL A 574 -2.98 16.12 13.06
CA VAL A 574 -3.26 17.56 13.10
C VAL A 574 -2.58 18.24 11.93
N VAL A 575 -3.32 19.08 11.21
CA VAL A 575 -2.80 19.93 10.13
C VAL A 575 -3.34 21.35 10.32
N ASN A 576 -2.47 22.31 10.58
CA ASN A 576 -2.83 23.72 10.83
C ASN A 576 -3.90 23.86 11.94
N GLY A 577 -3.71 23.15 13.05
CA GLY A 577 -4.65 23.11 14.18
C GLY A 577 -5.95 22.34 13.91
N LYS A 578 -6.23 21.90 12.68
CA LYS A 578 -7.38 21.05 12.38
C LYS A 578 -7.03 19.58 12.62
N ILE A 579 -7.86 18.90 13.39
CA ILE A 579 -7.72 17.46 13.61
C ILE A 579 -8.37 16.71 12.44
N LEU A 580 -7.65 15.74 11.88
CA LEU A 580 -8.13 14.86 10.83
C LEU A 580 -8.72 13.58 11.47
N PRO A 581 -9.91 13.12 11.03
CA PRO A 581 -10.52 11.90 11.55
C PRO A 581 -9.82 10.66 11.01
N GLY A 582 -9.61 9.65 11.87
CA GLY A 582 -9.06 8.35 11.48
C GLY A 582 -8.43 7.58 12.65
N ASP A 583 -8.25 6.28 12.43
CA ASP A 583 -7.70 5.34 13.42
C ASP A 583 -6.17 5.29 13.35
N TYR A 584 -5.53 6.38 13.77
CA TYR A 584 -4.08 6.57 13.61
C TYR A 584 -3.25 6.16 14.84
N GLY A 585 -3.83 6.30 16.03
CA GLY A 585 -3.22 5.91 17.30
C GLY A 585 -3.42 4.42 17.58
N MET A 586 -2.50 3.85 18.34
CA MET A 586 -2.59 2.46 18.78
C MET A 586 -2.68 2.37 20.30
N VAL A 587 -3.30 1.32 20.81
CA VAL A 587 -3.08 0.97 22.23
C VAL A 587 -1.71 0.34 22.34
N LEU A 588 -0.93 0.88 23.25
CA LEU A 588 0.41 0.45 23.55
C LEU A 588 0.34 -0.87 24.30
N PHE A 589 0.62 -1.93 23.57
CA PHE A 589 0.71 -3.29 24.07
C PHE A 589 2.18 -3.74 24.17
N PRO A 590 2.44 -4.85 24.87
CA PRO A 590 3.77 -5.21 25.35
C PRO A 590 4.76 -5.64 24.28
N SER A 591 4.28 -6.02 23.10
CA SER A 591 5.12 -6.32 21.94
C SER A 591 5.91 -5.11 21.47
N GLU A 592 5.48 -3.87 21.76
CA GLU A 592 6.27 -2.66 21.53
C GLU A 592 7.32 -2.39 22.64
N LEU A 593 7.20 -3.04 23.80
CA LEU A 593 8.05 -2.84 24.99
C LEU A 593 9.24 -3.82 25.04
N PHE A 594 9.18 -4.92 24.28
CA PHE A 594 10.22 -5.94 24.22
C PHE A 594 10.36 -6.39 22.77
N GLY A 595 11.40 -5.92 22.08
CA GLY A 595 11.77 -6.49 20.79
C GLY A 595 12.03 -7.99 20.89
N GLU A 596 12.09 -8.69 19.75
CA GLU A 596 12.44 -10.12 19.70
C GLU A 596 13.79 -10.45 20.36
N GLU A 597 14.63 -9.42 20.58
CA GLU A 597 15.90 -9.49 21.30
C GLU A 597 15.82 -8.75 22.65
N HIS A 598 15.25 -9.39 23.67
CA HIS A 598 15.66 -9.10 25.04
C HIS A 598 15.86 -10.43 25.78
N PRO A 599 17.13 -10.86 25.97
CA PRO A 599 17.44 -12.01 26.81
C PRO A 599 17.52 -11.51 28.27
N TYR A 600 16.58 -11.99 29.09
CA TYR A 600 16.60 -11.99 30.55
C TYR A 600 16.48 -10.63 31.27
#